data_AF-A0A1N6Q167-F1
#
_entry.id   AF-A0A1N6Q167-F1
#
_cell.length_a   1.000
_cell.length_b   1.000
_cell.length_c   1.000
_cell.angle_alpha   90.00
_cell.angle_beta   90.00
_cell.angle_gamma   90.00
#
_symmetry.space_group_name_H-M   'P 1'
#
loop_
_entity.id
_entity.type
_entity.pdbx_description
1 polymer ?
#
loop_
_entity_poly.entity_id
_entity_poly.type
_entity_poly.pdbx_seq_one_letter_code
_entity_poly.pdbx_strand_id
1 'polypeptide(L)'
;MSQLLADLMDRVRQRYVRAMQDNGQHEPYLTAHRVCQSMLQLSPAELSELVAEDPKLLSARASELVEDPAEIENPSVGVIICSNICAAAIEGLLAVAVNREWLGVDEEDRILVDAWELDNVPEVRSVDYSQVDGPNLDKPGNSQLSIMFNAAESEYLKRLAEAAHDAYQLALQVSSDYVVFAPEDLAPLIAENPLLLGLRGDGLVDEELFEGDPPAGLIISAHLTEMLLQQLLERAQDEGALALDSSGQVIIPETEDDNPTLH
;
A
#
# COMPACT_ATOMS: atom_id res chain seq x y z
N MET A 1 -14.80 -11.54 1.05
CA MET A 1 -14.89 -11.11 -0.35
C MET A 1 -15.88 -9.97 -0.33
N SER A 2 -15.37 -8.75 -0.43
CA SER A 2 -16.17 -7.52 -0.44
C SER A 2 -17.29 -7.60 -1.50
N GLN A 3 -18.48 -7.14 -1.13
CA GLN A 3 -19.61 -7.03 -2.05
C GLN A 3 -19.31 -5.99 -3.13
N LEU A 4 -18.64 -4.88 -2.79
CA LEU A 4 -18.27 -3.84 -3.75
C LEU A 4 -17.26 -4.34 -4.78
N LEU A 5 -16.24 -5.08 -4.37
CA LEU A 5 -15.26 -5.68 -5.29
C LEU A 5 -15.95 -6.73 -6.17
N ALA A 6 -16.80 -7.59 -5.61
CA ALA A 6 -17.56 -8.56 -6.38
C ALA A 6 -18.48 -7.89 -7.42
N ASP A 7 -19.20 -6.84 -7.03
CA ASP A 7 -20.07 -6.06 -7.91
C ASP A 7 -19.25 -5.30 -8.99
N LEU A 8 -18.05 -4.81 -8.66
CA LEU A 8 -17.13 -4.19 -9.62
C LEU A 8 -16.63 -5.23 -10.64
N MET A 9 -16.16 -6.39 -10.19
CA MET A 9 -15.71 -7.48 -11.07
C MET A 9 -16.83 -7.99 -11.97
N ASP A 10 -18.05 -8.09 -11.44
CA ASP A 10 -19.23 -8.48 -12.22
C ASP A 10 -19.58 -7.45 -13.29
N ARG A 11 -19.46 -6.14 -12.99
CA ARG A 11 -19.65 -5.07 -13.98
C ARG A 11 -18.57 -5.11 -15.06
N VAL A 12 -17.31 -5.32 -14.69
CA VAL A 12 -16.18 -5.49 -15.62
C VAL A 12 -16.43 -6.67 -16.56
N ARG A 13 -16.83 -7.82 -16.02
CA ARG A 13 -17.19 -9.01 -16.80
C ARG A 13 -18.35 -8.76 -17.76
N GLN A 14 -19.41 -8.09 -17.31
CA GLN A 14 -20.54 -7.73 -18.19
C GLN A 14 -20.12 -6.79 -19.31
N ARG A 15 -19.27 -5.79 -19.01
CA ARG A 15 -18.75 -4.85 -20.00
C ARG A 15 -17.88 -5.55 -21.04
N TYR A 16 -17.01 -6.46 -20.60
CA TYR A 16 -16.17 -7.29 -21.44
C TYR A 16 -16.98 -8.15 -22.41
N VAL A 17 -17.97 -8.90 -21.90
CA VAL A 17 -18.82 -9.75 -22.74
C VAL A 17 -19.56 -8.93 -23.80
N ARG A 18 -20.09 -7.76 -23.45
CA ARG A 18 -20.74 -6.86 -24.42
C ARG A 18 -19.74 -6.35 -25.46
N ALA A 19 -18.56 -5.89 -25.04
CA ALA A 19 -17.52 -5.43 -25.95
C ALA A 19 -17.09 -6.51 -26.94
N MET A 20 -16.92 -7.74 -26.46
CA MET A 20 -16.60 -8.90 -27.28
C MET A 20 -17.70 -9.23 -28.29
N GLN A 21 -18.98 -9.15 -27.89
CA GLN A 21 -20.09 -9.36 -28.80
C GLN A 21 -20.16 -8.27 -29.88
N ASP A 22 -19.90 -7.01 -29.52
CA ASP A 22 -19.94 -5.87 -30.43
C ASP A 22 -18.75 -5.91 -31.43
N ASN A 23 -17.58 -6.40 -31.02
CA ASN A 23 -16.38 -6.53 -31.88
C ASN A 23 -16.36 -7.85 -32.69
N GLY A 24 -17.48 -8.58 -32.74
CA GLY A 24 -17.55 -9.84 -33.47
C GLY A 24 -16.65 -10.95 -32.91
N GLN A 25 -16.30 -10.87 -31.62
CA GLN A 25 -15.53 -11.85 -30.86
C GLN A 25 -14.04 -11.92 -31.24
N HIS A 26 -13.50 -10.84 -31.81
CA HIS A 26 -12.08 -10.70 -32.09
C HIS A 26 -11.37 -9.97 -30.95
N GLU A 27 -10.07 -10.23 -30.87
CA GLU A 27 -9.13 -9.57 -29.96
C GLU A 27 -9.51 -9.70 -28.46
N PRO A 28 -9.66 -10.92 -27.92
CA PRO A 28 -10.18 -11.12 -26.57
C PRO A 28 -9.26 -10.59 -25.48
N TYR A 29 -7.93 -10.66 -25.68
CA TYR A 29 -6.94 -10.20 -24.71
C TYR A 29 -6.86 -8.68 -24.70
N LEU A 30 -6.78 -8.09 -25.89
CA LEU A 30 -6.70 -6.64 -26.05
C LEU A 30 -7.98 -5.95 -25.58
N THR A 31 -9.15 -6.57 -25.81
CA THR A 31 -10.43 -6.09 -25.28
C THR A 31 -10.47 -6.18 -23.75
N ALA A 32 -9.92 -7.23 -23.13
CA ALA A 32 -9.87 -7.36 -21.68
C ALA A 32 -9.04 -6.24 -21.06
N HIS A 33 -7.84 -5.98 -21.59
CA HIS A 33 -6.97 -4.87 -21.19
C HIS A 33 -7.67 -3.52 -21.27
N ARG A 34 -8.29 -3.20 -22.42
CA ARG A 34 -9.03 -1.93 -22.59
C ARG A 34 -10.15 -1.77 -21.56
N VAL A 35 -10.90 -2.85 -21.30
CA VAL A 35 -12.01 -2.81 -20.35
C VAL A 35 -11.48 -2.60 -18.92
N CYS A 36 -10.46 -3.35 -18.51
CA CYS A 36 -9.84 -3.20 -17.19
C CYS A 36 -9.26 -1.79 -17.01
N GLN A 37 -8.45 -1.30 -17.94
CA GLN A 37 -7.92 0.08 -17.87
C GLN A 37 -9.03 1.12 -17.74
N SER A 38 -10.14 0.96 -18.47
CA SER A 38 -11.25 1.94 -18.43
C SER A 38 -12.09 1.90 -17.16
N MET A 39 -12.11 0.77 -16.44
CA MET A 39 -13.03 0.56 -15.31
C MET A 39 -12.34 0.40 -13.96
N LEU A 40 -11.05 0.07 -13.95
CA LEU A 40 -10.26 -0.25 -12.76
C LEU A 40 -9.16 0.79 -12.47
N GLN A 41 -9.13 1.90 -13.22
CA GLN A 41 -8.43 3.12 -12.80
C GLN A 41 -9.21 3.81 -11.68
N LEU A 42 -9.20 3.20 -10.51
CA LEU A 42 -9.92 3.70 -9.33
C LEU A 42 -9.27 4.98 -8.82
N SER A 43 -10.09 5.97 -8.50
CA SER A 43 -9.62 7.15 -7.77
C SER A 43 -9.16 6.77 -6.36
N PRO A 44 -8.34 7.61 -5.68
CA PRO A 44 -7.91 7.35 -4.31
C PRO A 44 -9.09 7.16 -3.33
N ALA A 45 -10.21 7.86 -3.55
CA ALA A 45 -11.42 7.71 -2.74
C ALA A 45 -12.14 6.37 -3.00
N GLU A 46 -12.26 5.96 -4.25
CA GLU A 46 -12.88 4.66 -4.59
C GLU A 46 -12.02 3.50 -4.08
N LEU A 47 -10.69 3.62 -4.19
CA LEU A 47 -9.77 2.61 -3.70
C LEU A 47 -9.78 2.54 -2.16
N SER A 48 -9.85 3.68 -1.46
CA SER A 48 -9.91 3.69 0.01
C SER A 48 -11.21 3.05 0.53
N GLU A 49 -12.35 3.31 -0.12
CA GLU A 49 -13.62 2.63 0.19
C GLU A 49 -13.53 1.11 -0.01
N LEU A 50 -12.85 0.70 -1.10
CA LEU A 50 -12.70 -0.71 -1.43
C LEU A 50 -11.76 -1.43 -0.45
N VAL A 51 -10.67 -0.79 -0.03
CA VAL A 51 -9.76 -1.30 1.03
C VAL A 51 -10.47 -1.34 2.40
N ALA A 52 -11.35 -0.38 2.69
CA ALA A 52 -12.13 -0.38 3.92
C ALA A 52 -13.08 -1.59 4.03
N GLU A 53 -13.61 -2.08 2.90
CA GLU A 53 -14.46 -3.28 2.88
C GLU A 53 -13.68 -4.60 2.77
N ASP A 54 -12.55 -4.62 2.05
CA ASP A 54 -11.66 -5.78 1.96
C ASP A 54 -10.20 -5.42 2.31
N PRO A 55 -9.86 -5.36 3.61
CA PRO A 55 -8.51 -5.02 4.05
C PRO A 55 -7.41 -5.93 3.50
N LYS A 56 -7.75 -7.17 3.12
CA LYS A 56 -6.79 -8.15 2.57
C LYS A 56 -6.10 -7.68 1.30
N LEU A 57 -6.65 -6.69 0.62
CA LEU A 57 -6.02 -6.05 -0.53
C LEU A 57 -4.67 -5.40 -0.18
N LEU A 58 -4.46 -5.01 1.08
CA LEU A 58 -3.16 -4.52 1.54
C LEU A 58 -2.08 -5.62 1.59
N SER A 59 -2.45 -6.89 1.41
CA SER A 59 -1.49 -7.98 1.23
C SER A 59 -1.01 -8.12 -0.22
N ALA A 60 -1.52 -7.29 -1.15
CA ALA A 60 -1.08 -7.22 -2.53
C ALA A 60 0.41 -6.87 -2.62
N ARG A 61 1.07 -7.40 -3.66
CA ARG A 61 2.51 -7.24 -3.93
C ARG A 61 2.73 -6.72 -5.33
N ALA A 62 3.79 -5.95 -5.54
CA ALA A 62 4.05 -5.34 -6.85
C ALA A 62 4.38 -6.41 -7.89
N SER A 63 5.27 -7.33 -7.52
CA SER A 63 5.80 -8.39 -8.38
C SER A 63 6.11 -7.85 -9.80
N GLU A 64 5.74 -8.57 -10.85
CA GLU A 64 5.81 -8.12 -12.25
C GLU A 64 4.47 -7.54 -12.75
N LEU A 65 3.56 -7.13 -11.86
CA LEU A 65 2.19 -6.69 -12.21
C LEU A 65 2.08 -5.18 -12.46
N VAL A 66 3.09 -4.41 -12.08
CA VAL A 66 3.13 -2.97 -12.33
C VAL A 66 3.71 -2.74 -13.72
N GLU A 67 2.86 -2.30 -14.65
CA GLU A 67 3.24 -2.08 -16.06
C GLU A 67 3.55 -0.61 -16.39
N ASP A 68 3.21 0.32 -15.50
CA ASP A 68 3.42 1.76 -15.73
C ASP A 68 4.92 2.12 -15.60
N PRO A 69 5.57 2.64 -16.65
CA PRO A 69 6.99 2.99 -16.63
C PRO A 69 7.39 3.96 -15.51
N ALA A 70 6.47 4.81 -15.02
CA ALA A 70 6.75 5.74 -13.93
C ALA A 70 6.69 5.08 -12.55
N GLU A 71 6.09 3.90 -12.43
CA GLU A 71 5.83 3.22 -11.16
C GLU A 71 6.60 1.90 -11.00
N ILE A 72 7.17 1.33 -12.08
CA ILE A 72 7.87 0.02 -12.05
C ILE A 72 8.95 -0.06 -10.96
N GLU A 73 9.79 0.97 -10.81
CA GLU A 73 10.96 0.89 -9.91
C GLU A 73 10.60 1.07 -8.43
N ASN A 74 9.58 1.87 -8.12
CA ASN A 74 9.20 2.18 -6.75
C ASN A 74 7.71 2.50 -6.68
N PRO A 75 6.83 1.49 -6.83
CA PRO A 75 5.40 1.73 -7.00
C PRO A 75 4.76 2.26 -5.71
N SER A 76 3.78 3.14 -5.87
CA SER A 76 2.95 3.55 -4.74
C SER A 76 2.00 2.42 -4.30
N VAL A 77 1.64 2.42 -3.02
CA VAL A 77 0.69 1.45 -2.42
C VAL A 77 -0.58 1.29 -3.24
N GLY A 78 -1.18 2.40 -3.68
CA GLY A 78 -2.40 2.41 -4.49
C GLY A 78 -2.22 1.74 -5.85
N VAL A 79 -1.07 1.94 -6.48
CA VAL A 79 -0.72 1.28 -7.76
C VAL A 79 -0.56 -0.22 -7.56
N ILE A 80 0.14 -0.65 -6.51
CA ILE A 80 0.29 -2.08 -6.20
C ILE A 80 -1.08 -2.76 -6.10
N ILE A 81 -1.99 -2.19 -5.31
CA ILE A 81 -3.32 -2.76 -5.09
C ILE A 81 -4.12 -2.79 -6.40
N CYS A 82 -4.17 -1.68 -7.14
CA CYS A 82 -4.91 -1.61 -8.39
C CYS A 82 -4.35 -2.53 -9.48
N SER A 83 -3.02 -2.65 -9.61
CA SER A 83 -2.38 -3.60 -10.51
C SER A 83 -2.78 -5.05 -10.20
N ASN A 84 -2.85 -5.43 -8.92
CA ASN A 84 -3.29 -6.77 -8.52
C ASN A 84 -4.77 -7.01 -8.86
N ILE A 85 -5.63 -6.02 -8.64
CA ILE A 85 -7.05 -6.09 -9.02
C ILE A 85 -7.18 -6.23 -10.55
N CYS A 86 -6.43 -5.44 -11.32
CA CYS A 86 -6.42 -5.49 -12.78
C CYS A 86 -5.94 -6.85 -13.31
N ALA A 87 -4.83 -7.37 -12.77
CA ALA A 87 -4.27 -8.66 -13.17
C ALA A 87 -5.27 -9.81 -12.90
N ALA A 88 -5.85 -9.86 -11.71
CA ALA A 88 -6.87 -10.85 -11.35
C ALA A 88 -8.14 -10.72 -12.24
N ALA A 89 -8.54 -9.49 -12.57
CA ALA A 89 -9.64 -9.24 -13.49
C ALA A 89 -9.33 -9.76 -14.90
N ILE A 90 -8.16 -9.44 -15.45
CA ILE A 90 -7.74 -9.90 -16.79
C ILE A 90 -7.73 -11.42 -16.84
N GLU A 91 -7.09 -12.09 -15.87
CA GLU A 91 -7.08 -13.55 -15.77
C GLU A 91 -8.51 -14.13 -15.78
N GLY A 92 -9.40 -13.56 -14.96
CA GLY A 92 -10.82 -13.96 -14.92
C GLY A 92 -11.56 -13.72 -16.24
N LEU A 93 -11.26 -12.63 -16.95
CA LEU A 93 -11.86 -12.33 -18.27
C LEU A 93 -11.36 -13.30 -19.35
N LEU A 94 -10.08 -13.66 -19.34
CA LEU A 94 -9.51 -14.63 -20.28
C LEU A 94 -10.10 -16.02 -20.04
N ALA A 95 -10.30 -16.42 -18.78
CA ALA A 95 -11.03 -17.65 -18.47
C ALA A 95 -12.47 -17.63 -19.02
N VAL A 96 -13.15 -16.48 -19.00
CA VAL A 96 -14.48 -16.32 -19.65
C VAL A 96 -14.38 -16.45 -21.16
N ALA A 97 -13.33 -15.90 -21.78
CA ALA A 97 -13.10 -16.00 -23.23
C ALA A 97 -12.87 -17.45 -23.68
N VAL A 98 -12.06 -18.21 -22.93
CA VAL A 98 -11.84 -19.65 -23.17
C VAL A 98 -13.15 -20.43 -23.02
N ASN A 99 -13.91 -20.21 -21.94
CA ASN A 99 -15.20 -20.88 -21.72
C ASN A 99 -16.25 -20.57 -22.80
N ARG A 100 -16.09 -19.48 -23.54
CA ARG A 100 -16.97 -19.06 -24.64
C ARG A 100 -16.39 -19.35 -26.02
N GLU A 101 -15.29 -20.09 -26.09
CA GLU A 101 -14.59 -20.47 -27.33
C GLU A 101 -14.07 -19.27 -28.15
N TRP A 102 -13.82 -18.14 -27.49
CA TRP A 102 -13.19 -16.95 -28.11
C TRP A 102 -11.67 -17.02 -28.09
N LEU A 103 -11.10 -17.75 -27.13
CA LEU A 103 -9.67 -18.10 -27.07
C LEU A 103 -9.51 -19.61 -26.99
N GLY A 104 -8.43 -20.11 -27.58
CA GLY A 104 -8.01 -21.50 -27.43
C GLY A 104 -7.07 -21.68 -26.24
N VAL A 105 -6.88 -22.95 -25.86
CA VAL A 105 -5.81 -23.38 -24.96
C VAL A 105 -4.89 -24.36 -25.70
N ASP A 106 -3.62 -24.41 -25.31
CA ASP A 106 -2.66 -25.36 -25.85
C ASP A 106 -2.74 -26.74 -25.15
N GLU A 107 -1.79 -27.63 -25.47
CA GLU A 107 -1.72 -28.98 -24.91
C GLU A 107 -1.36 -29.00 -23.41
N GLU A 108 -0.91 -27.87 -22.86
CA GLU A 108 -0.54 -27.69 -21.44
C GLU A 108 -1.59 -26.85 -20.68
N ASP A 109 -2.81 -26.69 -21.22
CA ASP A 109 -3.89 -25.84 -20.69
C ASP A 109 -3.51 -24.35 -20.57
N ARG A 110 -2.52 -23.87 -21.32
CA ARG A 110 -2.15 -22.44 -21.36
C ARG A 110 -3.00 -21.71 -22.38
N ILE A 111 -3.45 -20.51 -22.02
CA ILE A 111 -4.27 -19.67 -22.90
C ILE A 111 -3.43 -19.20 -24.09
N LEU A 112 -3.92 -19.47 -25.30
CA LEU A 112 -3.29 -19.05 -26.54
C LEU A 112 -3.76 -17.64 -26.91
N VAL A 113 -2.89 -16.66 -26.71
CA VAL A 113 -3.12 -15.26 -27.10
C VAL A 113 -2.39 -14.96 -28.41
N ASP A 114 -3.02 -14.22 -29.33
CA ASP A 114 -2.38 -13.80 -30.57
C ASP A 114 -1.21 -12.84 -30.27
N ALA A 115 -0.04 -13.10 -30.86
CA ALA A 115 1.14 -12.26 -30.72
C ALA A 115 0.86 -10.80 -31.13
N TRP A 116 0.00 -10.59 -32.14
CA TRP A 116 -0.41 -9.24 -32.53
C TRP A 116 -1.16 -8.53 -31.40
N GLU A 117 -1.99 -9.21 -30.62
CA GLU A 117 -2.69 -8.59 -29.49
C GLU A 117 -1.72 -8.18 -28.39
N LEU A 118 -0.71 -9.01 -28.11
CA LEU A 118 0.34 -8.71 -27.13
C LEU A 118 1.15 -7.47 -27.54
N ASP A 119 1.47 -7.34 -28.82
CA ASP A 119 2.25 -6.21 -29.35
C ASP A 119 1.45 -4.90 -29.41
N ASN A 120 0.11 -4.96 -29.34
CA ASN A 120 -0.78 -3.80 -29.50
C ASN A 120 -1.50 -3.40 -28.19
N VAL A 121 -1.07 -3.92 -27.03
CA VAL A 121 -1.57 -3.46 -25.74
C VAL A 121 -1.21 -1.98 -25.56
N PRO A 122 -2.17 -1.10 -25.27
CA PRO A 122 -1.89 0.30 -24.97
C PRO A 122 -1.05 0.42 -23.70
N GLU A 123 -0.12 1.37 -23.71
CA GLU A 123 0.67 1.72 -22.52
C GLU A 123 -0.24 1.99 -21.32
N VAL A 124 0.01 1.28 -20.22
CA VAL A 124 -0.70 1.46 -18.96
C VAL A 124 -0.26 2.77 -18.32
N ARG A 125 -1.24 3.58 -17.92
CA ARG A 125 -1.01 4.76 -17.09
C ARG A 125 -1.80 4.62 -15.80
N SER A 126 -1.10 4.68 -14.70
CA SER A 126 -1.67 4.57 -13.37
C SER A 126 -2.26 5.91 -12.91
N VAL A 127 -3.13 5.82 -11.91
CA VAL A 127 -3.61 6.99 -11.19
C VAL A 127 -2.48 7.46 -10.26
N ASP A 128 -2.23 8.77 -10.22
CA ASP A 128 -1.29 9.36 -9.27
C ASP A 128 -1.95 9.46 -7.89
N TYR A 129 -1.61 8.53 -6.99
CA TYR A 129 -2.12 8.50 -5.62
C TYR A 129 -1.43 9.50 -4.68
N SER A 130 -0.45 10.27 -5.17
CA SER A 130 0.17 11.34 -4.38
C SER A 130 -0.65 12.65 -4.42
N GLN A 131 -1.50 12.82 -5.43
CA GLN A 131 -2.30 14.03 -5.63
C GLN A 131 -3.75 13.79 -5.21
N VAL A 132 -3.98 13.71 -3.90
CA VAL A 132 -5.31 13.53 -3.32
C VAL A 132 -5.73 14.76 -2.55
N ASP A 133 -7.02 15.07 -2.58
CA ASP A 133 -7.60 16.00 -1.61
C ASP A 133 -7.24 15.50 -0.21
N GLY A 134 -6.61 16.36 0.59
CA GLY A 134 -6.13 16.01 1.92
C GLY A 134 -7.24 15.53 2.85
N PRO A 135 -6.90 15.10 4.08
CA PRO A 135 -7.87 14.53 5.01
C PRO A 135 -9.07 15.46 5.20
N ASN A 136 -10.28 14.90 5.24
CA ASN A 136 -11.51 15.66 5.37
C ASN A 136 -11.57 16.35 6.75
N LEU A 137 -11.24 17.64 6.79
CA LEU A 137 -11.21 18.47 7.99
C LEU A 137 -12.60 18.85 8.52
N ASP A 138 -13.68 18.50 7.81
CA ASP A 138 -15.04 18.85 8.21
C ASP A 138 -15.59 17.93 9.33
N LYS A 139 -14.91 16.81 9.62
CA LYS A 139 -15.29 15.93 10.72
C LYS A 139 -14.66 16.42 12.04
N PRO A 140 -15.45 16.86 13.03
CA PRO A 140 -14.91 17.24 14.33
C PRO A 140 -14.42 15.99 15.08
N GLY A 141 -13.16 15.98 15.49
CA GLY A 141 -12.55 14.90 16.28
C GLY A 141 -11.05 14.78 16.03
N ASN A 142 -10.36 14.02 16.88
CA ASN A 142 -8.97 13.62 16.61
C ASN A 142 -8.96 12.49 15.59
N SER A 143 -8.04 12.52 14.63
CA SER A 143 -7.81 11.38 13.73
C SER A 143 -7.38 10.15 14.51
N GLN A 144 -7.68 8.95 13.98
CA GLN A 144 -7.26 7.70 14.61
C GLN A 144 -5.74 7.63 14.78
N LEU A 145 -5.00 8.08 13.77
CA LEU A 145 -3.54 8.17 13.81
C LEU A 145 -3.07 9.08 14.97
N SER A 146 -3.71 10.25 15.15
CA SER A 146 -3.39 11.14 16.27
C SER A 146 -3.65 10.49 17.63
N ILE A 147 -4.76 9.76 17.77
CA ILE A 147 -5.10 9.08 19.03
C ILE A 147 -4.02 8.03 19.37
N MET A 148 -3.64 7.24 18.38
CA MET A 148 -2.64 6.19 18.52
C MET A 148 -1.26 6.75 18.83
N PHE A 149 -0.81 7.78 18.10
CA PHE A 149 0.49 8.43 18.33
C PHE A 149 0.55 9.08 19.72
N ASN A 150 -0.51 9.75 20.17
CA ASN A 150 -0.57 10.31 21.52
C ASN A 150 -0.53 9.22 22.62
N ALA A 151 -1.15 8.06 22.36
CA ALA A 151 -1.10 6.93 23.29
C ALA A 151 0.32 6.35 23.41
N ALA A 152 1.02 6.20 22.28
CA ALA A 152 2.41 5.77 22.25
C ALA A 152 3.34 6.77 22.94
N GLU A 153 3.18 8.07 22.65
CA GLU A 153 3.93 9.16 23.30
C GLU A 153 3.73 9.17 24.82
N SER A 154 2.48 9.03 25.28
CA SER A 154 2.17 9.01 26.72
C SER A 154 2.82 7.82 27.44
N GLU A 155 2.80 6.64 26.82
CA GLU A 155 3.45 5.44 27.37
C GLU A 155 4.98 5.58 27.36
N TYR A 156 5.53 6.13 26.28
CA TYR A 156 6.96 6.42 26.15
C TYR A 156 7.44 7.34 27.28
N LEU A 157 6.80 8.49 27.48
CA LEU A 157 7.17 9.46 28.52
C LEU A 157 7.05 8.88 29.92
N LYS A 158 6.02 8.06 30.17
CA LYS A 158 5.86 7.38 31.46
C LYS A 158 7.02 6.42 31.74
N ARG A 159 7.39 5.59 30.75
CA ARG A 159 8.51 4.64 30.89
C ARG A 159 9.86 5.35 31.01
N LEU A 160 10.04 6.44 30.27
CA LEU A 160 11.23 7.28 30.33
C LEU A 160 11.43 7.89 31.73
N ALA A 161 10.33 8.25 32.41
CA ALA A 161 10.37 8.80 33.77
C ALA A 161 10.54 7.74 34.88
N GLU A 162 10.12 6.50 34.63
CA GLU A 162 10.09 5.43 35.66
C GLU A 162 11.37 4.59 35.73
N ALA A 163 12.23 4.59 34.68
CA ALA A 163 13.42 3.76 34.63
C ALA A 163 14.60 4.41 33.87
N ALA A 164 15.83 4.02 34.24
CA ALA A 164 17.03 4.34 33.47
C ALA A 164 17.04 3.50 32.18
N HIS A 165 16.39 4.01 31.15
CA HIS A 165 16.36 3.43 29.82
C HIS A 165 17.20 4.27 28.86
N ASP A 166 17.85 3.62 27.91
CA ASP A 166 18.27 4.30 26.69
C ASP A 166 17.01 4.86 26.01
N ALA A 167 16.94 6.18 25.88
CA ALA A 167 15.78 6.87 25.31
C ALA A 167 15.55 6.49 23.84
N TYR A 168 16.61 6.23 23.07
CA TYR A 168 16.53 5.73 21.70
C TYR A 168 16.06 4.27 21.67
N GLN A 169 16.67 3.46 22.55
CA GLN A 169 16.21 2.13 22.98
C GLN A 169 14.69 1.99 23.10
N LEU A 170 14.20 2.78 24.04
CA LEU A 170 12.81 2.79 24.43
C LEU A 170 11.93 3.31 23.28
N ALA A 171 12.40 4.27 22.49
CA ALA A 171 11.63 4.82 21.37
C ALA A 171 11.43 3.78 20.26
N LEU A 172 12.48 3.02 19.92
CA LEU A 172 12.38 1.89 18.99
C LEU A 172 11.43 0.80 19.48
N GLN A 173 11.49 0.46 20.77
CA GLN A 173 10.61 -0.54 21.35
C GLN A 173 9.14 -0.07 21.32
N VAL A 174 8.87 1.15 21.78
CA VAL A 174 7.50 1.68 21.84
C VAL A 174 6.95 1.91 20.43
N SER A 175 7.74 2.40 19.48
CA SER A 175 7.28 2.56 18.10
C SER A 175 6.95 1.21 17.47
N SER A 176 7.77 0.18 17.71
CA SER A 176 7.48 -1.17 17.24
C SER A 176 6.20 -1.73 17.87
N ASP A 177 6.00 -1.57 19.19
CA ASP A 177 4.82 -2.10 19.89
C ASP A 177 3.50 -1.51 19.40
N TYR A 178 3.51 -0.24 18.95
CA TYR A 178 2.30 0.49 18.56
C TYR A 178 2.02 0.49 17.05
N VAL A 179 2.97 0.04 16.21
CA VAL A 179 2.89 0.18 14.75
C VAL A 179 3.04 -1.17 14.01
N VAL A 180 2.81 -2.29 14.70
CA VAL A 180 2.50 -3.57 14.02
C VAL A 180 1.05 -3.55 13.58
N PHE A 181 0.78 -3.05 12.37
CA PHE A 181 -0.59 -3.06 11.85
C PHE A 181 -0.91 -4.35 11.11
N ALA A 182 -2.04 -4.95 11.49
CA ALA A 182 -2.73 -5.84 10.58
C ALA A 182 -3.42 -5.01 9.47
N PRO A 183 -3.73 -5.60 8.31
CA PRO A 183 -4.50 -4.93 7.27
C PRO A 183 -5.79 -4.29 7.79
N GLU A 184 -6.46 -4.96 8.72
CA GLU A 184 -7.69 -4.49 9.37
C GLU A 184 -7.50 -3.20 10.18
N ASP A 185 -6.29 -2.96 10.71
CA ASP A 185 -5.95 -1.74 11.46
C ASP A 185 -5.60 -0.58 10.53
N LEU A 186 -5.00 -0.87 9.36
CA LEU A 186 -4.64 0.13 8.34
C LEU A 186 -5.85 0.63 7.55
N ALA A 187 -6.80 -0.25 7.24
CA ALA A 187 -7.98 0.07 6.45
C ALA A 187 -8.75 1.33 6.94
N PRO A 188 -9.06 1.50 8.24
CA PRO A 188 -9.70 2.72 8.73
C PRO A 188 -8.81 3.96 8.63
N LEU A 189 -7.49 3.83 8.76
CA LEU A 189 -6.54 4.94 8.58
C LEU A 189 -6.52 5.43 7.14
N ILE A 190 -6.56 4.51 6.18
CA ILE A 190 -6.62 4.82 4.75
C ILE A 190 -7.96 5.47 4.38
N ALA A 191 -9.06 5.01 4.98
CA ALA A 191 -10.37 5.62 4.79
C ALA A 191 -10.45 7.05 5.34
N GLU A 192 -9.74 7.34 6.44
CA GLU A 192 -9.61 8.70 6.97
C GLU A 192 -8.65 9.58 6.16
N ASN A 193 -7.56 9.00 5.66
CA ASN A 193 -6.53 9.69 4.91
C ASN A 193 -6.06 8.88 3.69
N PRO A 194 -6.71 9.06 2.52
CA PRO A 194 -6.33 8.36 1.29
C PRO A 194 -4.92 8.68 0.77
N LEU A 195 -4.25 9.73 1.28
CA LEU A 195 -2.84 10.02 0.95
C LEU A 195 -1.90 8.86 1.32
N LEU A 196 -2.29 7.99 2.27
CA LEU A 196 -1.54 6.79 2.61
C LEU A 196 -1.40 5.82 1.42
N LEU A 197 -2.29 5.88 0.43
CA LEU A 197 -2.18 5.12 -0.82
C LEU A 197 -1.05 5.64 -1.73
N GLY A 198 -0.60 6.88 -1.53
CA GLY A 198 0.50 7.47 -2.28
C GLY A 198 1.89 7.14 -1.75
N LEU A 199 1.98 6.46 -0.60
CA LEU A 199 3.24 6.07 0.02
C LEU A 199 3.99 5.01 -0.82
N ARG A 200 5.32 5.00 -0.69
CA ARG A 200 6.26 4.23 -1.52
C ARG A 200 7.30 3.55 -0.65
N GLY A 201 8.00 2.53 -1.16
CA GLY A 201 8.96 1.78 -0.34
C GLY A 201 10.08 2.66 0.22
N ASP A 202 10.59 3.59 -0.60
CA ASP A 202 11.56 4.65 -0.26
C ASP A 202 12.76 4.19 0.62
N GLY A 203 13.17 2.92 0.49
CA GLY A 203 14.26 2.31 1.28
C GLY A 203 13.94 2.06 2.75
N LEU A 204 12.68 2.20 3.17
CA LEU A 204 12.23 1.97 4.55
C LEU A 204 11.84 0.52 4.82
N VAL A 205 11.61 -0.24 3.75
CA VAL A 205 11.31 -1.66 3.81
C VAL A 205 12.56 -2.43 3.42
N ASP A 206 12.93 -3.42 4.25
CA ASP A 206 14.04 -4.32 3.94
C ASP A 206 13.66 -5.23 2.76
N GLU A 207 14.18 -4.90 1.58
CA GLU A 207 13.96 -5.67 0.36
C GLU A 207 14.49 -7.10 0.46
N GLU A 208 15.56 -7.38 1.23
CA GLU A 208 16.10 -8.73 1.36
C GLU A 208 15.13 -9.65 2.10
N LEU A 209 14.41 -9.12 3.10
CA LEU A 209 13.43 -9.86 3.88
C LEU A 209 12.21 -10.31 3.05
N PHE A 210 11.90 -9.58 1.97
CA PHE A 210 10.73 -9.83 1.13
C PHE A 210 11.08 -10.21 -0.31
N GLU A 211 12.33 -10.61 -0.57
CA GLU A 211 12.81 -10.96 -1.91
C GLU A 211 12.58 -9.85 -2.95
N GLY A 212 12.64 -8.59 -2.50
CA GLY A 212 12.42 -7.39 -3.30
C GLY A 212 10.96 -6.99 -3.50
N ASP A 213 9.99 -7.71 -2.90
CA ASP A 213 8.57 -7.52 -3.18
C ASP A 213 7.70 -7.49 -1.92
N PRO A 214 7.75 -6.40 -1.13
CA PRO A 214 7.01 -6.28 0.11
C PRO A 214 5.49 -6.08 -0.12
N PRO A 215 4.64 -6.54 0.81
CA PRO A 215 3.20 -6.26 0.75
C PRO A 215 2.89 -4.76 0.90
N ALA A 216 1.86 -4.27 0.20
CA ALA A 216 1.48 -2.86 0.19
C ALA A 216 1.20 -2.27 1.59
N GLY A 217 0.56 -3.03 2.48
CA GLY A 217 0.30 -2.59 3.86
C GLY A 217 1.57 -2.44 4.70
N LEU A 218 2.63 -3.17 4.37
CA LEU A 218 3.91 -3.05 5.08
C LEU A 218 4.58 -1.71 4.78
N ILE A 219 4.48 -1.20 3.54
CA ILE A 219 5.00 0.11 3.16
C ILE A 219 4.37 1.21 4.04
N ILE A 220 3.04 1.18 4.20
CA ILE A 220 2.34 2.11 5.08
C ILE A 220 2.83 1.96 6.53
N SER A 221 2.95 0.72 7.01
CA SER A 221 3.38 0.44 8.39
C SER A 221 4.79 0.94 8.67
N ALA A 222 5.72 0.77 7.71
CA ALA A 222 7.10 1.24 7.81
C ALA A 222 7.16 2.76 7.96
N HIS A 223 6.45 3.51 7.11
CA HIS A 223 6.37 4.97 7.24
C HIS A 223 5.75 5.42 8.56
N LEU A 224 4.66 4.79 8.98
CA LEU A 224 4.03 5.13 10.26
C LEU A 224 4.96 4.83 11.44
N THR A 225 5.81 3.82 11.32
CA THR A 225 6.77 3.43 12.37
C THR A 225 7.88 4.47 12.46
N GLU A 226 8.41 4.87 11.32
CA GLU A 226 9.42 5.91 11.21
C GLU A 226 8.90 7.26 11.74
N MET A 227 7.70 7.67 11.34
CA MET A 227 7.07 8.90 11.81
C MET A 227 6.90 8.90 13.33
N LEU A 228 6.41 7.79 13.90
CA LEU A 228 6.25 7.69 15.35
C LEU A 228 7.61 7.71 16.06
N LEU A 229 8.60 6.97 15.55
CA LEU A 229 9.95 6.96 16.10
C LEU A 229 10.54 8.38 16.15
N GLN A 230 10.46 9.12 15.03
CA GLN A 230 10.94 10.50 14.97
C GLN A 230 10.25 11.39 16.01
N GLN A 231 8.92 11.30 16.14
CA GLN A 231 8.17 12.04 17.15
C GLN A 231 8.61 11.69 18.58
N LEU A 232 8.82 10.41 18.90
CA LEU A 232 9.28 9.99 20.23
C LEU A 232 10.69 10.52 20.54
N LEU A 233 11.59 10.52 19.55
CA LEU A 233 12.93 11.06 19.70
C LEU A 233 12.93 12.58 19.88
N GLU A 234 12.09 13.31 19.16
CA GLU A 234 11.90 14.76 19.38
C GLU A 234 11.43 15.03 20.81
N ARG A 235 10.49 14.23 21.34
CA ARG A 235 10.05 14.35 22.73
C ARG A 235 11.13 14.02 23.74
N ALA A 236 11.93 12.99 23.48
CA ALA A 236 13.07 12.65 24.33
C ALA A 236 14.11 13.77 24.37
N GLN A 237 14.33 14.44 23.24
CA GLN A 237 15.19 15.62 23.17
C GLN A 237 14.63 16.79 24.01
N ASP A 238 13.33 17.06 23.90
CA ASP A 238 12.65 18.11 24.69
C ASP A 238 12.78 17.86 26.22
N GLU A 239 12.71 16.60 26.65
CA GLU A 239 12.89 16.18 28.04
C GLU A 239 14.37 16.09 28.47
N GLY A 240 15.32 16.37 27.55
CA GLY A 240 16.76 16.32 27.82
C GLY A 240 17.32 14.92 27.99
N ALA A 241 16.63 13.90 27.47
CA ALA A 241 16.97 12.49 27.58
C ALA A 241 17.92 11.96 26.51
N LEU A 242 18.18 12.75 25.46
CA LEU A 242 19.13 12.41 24.40
C LEU A 242 20.41 13.25 24.49
N ALA A 243 21.56 12.62 24.27
CA ALA A 243 22.82 13.33 24.11
C ALA A 243 22.83 14.05 22.76
N LEU A 244 23.31 15.30 22.77
CA LEU A 244 23.50 16.10 21.56
C LEU A 244 24.99 16.27 21.29
N ASP A 245 25.36 16.25 20.01
CA ASP A 245 26.71 16.60 19.57
C ASP A 245 26.94 18.11 19.69
N SER A 246 28.17 18.56 19.41
CA SER A 246 28.53 19.98 19.41
C SER A 246 27.75 20.83 18.39
N SER A 247 27.04 20.19 17.45
CA SER A 247 26.25 20.79 16.40
C SER A 247 24.74 20.82 16.74
N GLY A 248 24.34 20.21 17.85
CA GLY A 248 22.94 20.09 18.27
C GLY A 248 22.18 18.92 17.63
N GLN A 249 22.88 17.97 17.01
CA GLN A 249 22.30 16.73 16.47
C GLN A 249 22.29 15.63 17.53
N VAL A 250 21.26 14.79 17.52
CA VAL A 250 21.15 13.63 18.41
C VAL A 250 22.31 12.67 18.13
N ILE A 251 23.06 12.33 19.17
CA ILE A 251 24.07 11.27 19.10
C ILE A 251 23.31 9.94 19.22
N ILE A 252 23.23 9.20 18.11
CA ILE A 252 22.72 7.84 18.11
C ILE A 252 23.83 6.95 18.70
N PRO A 253 23.60 6.27 19.84
CA PRO A 253 24.61 5.42 20.44
C PRO A 253 24.85 4.19 19.57
N GLU A 254 26.11 3.92 19.21
CA GLU A 254 26.47 2.70 18.48
C GLU A 254 26.53 1.47 19.41
N THR A 255 26.63 1.68 20.73
CA THR A 255 26.69 0.63 21.75
C THR A 255 25.95 1.02 23.05
N GLU A 256 25.47 0.03 23.82
CA GLU A 256 24.77 0.25 25.11
C GLU A 256 25.60 1.08 26.12
N ASP A 257 26.94 1.01 26.03
CA ASP A 257 27.88 1.70 26.92
C ASP A 257 28.04 3.21 26.60
N ASP A 258 27.60 3.67 25.42
CA ASP A 258 27.72 5.07 24.98
C ASP A 258 26.51 5.95 25.34
N ASN A 259 25.53 5.39 26.02
CA ASN A 259 24.31 6.11 26.38
C ASN A 259 24.46 6.99 27.63
N PRO A 260 24.01 8.26 27.58
CA PRO A 260 23.86 9.04 28.79
C PRO A 260 22.79 8.39 29.68
N THR A 261 23.20 7.83 30.81
CA THR A 261 22.26 7.33 31.81
C THR A 261 21.66 8.53 32.54
N LEU A 262 20.38 8.80 32.32
CA LEU A 262 19.62 9.73 33.17
C LEU A 262 19.45 9.12 34.57
N HIS A 263 19.79 9.90 35.60
CA HIS A 263 19.58 9.58 37.01
C HIS A 263 18.34 10.28 37.56
#